data_AF-A0A9E1L8L2-F1
#
_entry.id   AF-A0A9E1L8L2-F1
#
_cell.length_a   1.000
_cell.length_b   1.000
_cell.length_c   1.000
_cell.angle_alpha   90.00
_cell.angle_beta   90.00
_cell.angle_gamma   90.00
#
_symmetry.space_group_name_H-M   'P 1'
#
loop_
_entity.id
_entity.type
_entity.pdbx_description
1 polymer ?
#
loop_
_entity_poly.entity_id
_entity_poly.type
_entity_poly.pdbx_seq_one_letter_code
_entity_poly.pdbx_strand_id
1 'polypeptide(L)'
;MIPTRSMVAARLNGCGRPAFPLPSNCALHSTDMGFLNVRTYAFLVALFLATSLLHGGKSADHSEAALRKLTTATRQQQNGEHLANIGALRSLRDPTLKPFFHKLVQHNNWSIQVHAVLGLAELSEEGLIDPWLVQQITPTAREQIIIKSLQDDLFSIESMKTLLDWSLLEPAPTLLLIADLHSKGIAPKPETVEKLVNNSDLGIATVASLLSENPKTITEVTNRLRRGTSREKRIALAQTLQLIQQYDLPSGSQWLEPLLESPTFKLSDREIRHALFTLLKVNPEVGMKHWNNTLPSKPSKLEQVRFLLLLMDTKIPLDETIAKKLQIDSEEGILYALYLAGLEALDTPEDGDAYIELLLDLANRGHSHSTEWAFQRVKTLPSDLAQKFYTSLAILPEDESTMNSKRNDVAVVAFQELIKTNPEHAWTLLHSVEDDSHQQELMLLAMLQNYGNALLEKEASAIRRIGVSRPDAMALLLAARGTEPLNESDQRLLGLVAASGASIGSPLETQAAWLYLRRMGMTEQALAAATTTSP
;
A
#
# COMPACT_ATOMS: atom_id res chain seq x y z
N MET A 1 44.99 27.25 8.90
CA MET A 1 44.06 28.25 8.33
C MET A 1 43.31 27.60 7.18
N ILE A 2 42.00 27.43 7.36
CA ILE A 2 41.03 26.78 6.48
C ILE A 2 40.31 27.88 5.68
N PRO A 3 39.90 27.61 4.43
CA PRO A 3 38.46 27.76 4.12
C PRO A 3 37.86 26.68 3.19
N THR A 4 36.77 26.06 3.68
CA THR A 4 35.43 25.87 3.06
C THR A 4 35.25 25.43 1.59
N ARG A 5 34.57 24.28 1.40
CA ARG A 5 33.23 24.13 0.76
C ARG A 5 32.84 22.63 0.73
N SER A 6 31.83 22.22 1.50
CA SER A 6 30.43 22.00 1.07
C SER A 6 30.17 20.59 0.54
N MET A 7 29.80 19.67 1.45
CA MET A 7 29.30 18.34 1.14
C MET A 7 27.77 18.31 1.30
N VAL A 8 27.10 17.75 0.29
CA VAL A 8 25.68 17.82 -0.02
C VAL A 8 24.85 16.92 0.91
N ALA A 9 23.73 17.48 1.37
CA ALA A 9 22.77 16.88 2.29
C ALA A 9 21.87 15.80 1.64
N ALA A 10 21.76 14.65 2.31
CA ALA A 10 20.74 13.65 2.03
C ALA A 10 19.36 14.10 2.56
N ARG A 11 18.36 14.08 1.67
CA ARG A 11 16.95 14.38 1.94
C ARG A 11 16.23 13.12 2.42
N LEU A 12 15.58 13.19 3.57
CA LEU A 12 14.50 12.28 3.98
C LEU A 12 13.19 13.07 3.82
N ASN A 13 12.37 12.65 2.88
CA ASN A 13 11.00 13.15 2.70
C ASN A 13 10.07 11.93 2.54
N GLY A 14 9.07 11.86 3.42
CA GLY A 14 7.69 11.54 3.06
C GLY A 14 7.37 10.10 2.71
N CYS A 15 6.80 9.39 3.67
CA CYS A 15 5.95 8.22 3.45
C CYS A 15 4.82 8.57 2.45
N GLY A 16 4.82 7.89 1.31
CA GLY A 16 3.65 7.65 0.47
C GLY A 16 3.53 6.14 0.30
N ARG A 17 2.31 5.61 0.39
CA ARG A 17 1.99 4.23 -0.01
C ARG A 17 2.59 3.96 -1.40
N PRO A 18 3.10 2.75 -1.71
CA PRO A 18 3.54 2.44 -3.06
C PRO A 18 2.30 2.31 -3.95
N ALA A 19 1.93 3.41 -4.60
CA ALA A 19 1.18 3.36 -5.84
C ALA A 19 2.11 2.79 -6.90
N PHE A 20 1.71 1.68 -7.52
CA PHE A 20 2.33 1.20 -8.76
C PHE A 20 2.28 2.31 -9.81
N PRO A 21 3.39 2.77 -10.39
CA PRO A 21 3.33 3.62 -11.56
C PRO A 21 3.23 2.75 -12.81
N LEU A 22 2.12 2.83 -13.53
CA LEU A 22 2.08 2.46 -14.95
C LEU A 22 2.76 3.59 -15.76
N PRO A 23 3.52 3.25 -16.82
CA PRO A 23 4.31 4.23 -17.56
C PRO A 23 3.41 5.10 -18.46
N SER A 24 3.30 6.38 -18.13
CA SER A 24 2.80 7.41 -19.04
C SER A 24 3.90 7.84 -20.01
N ASN A 25 3.82 7.38 -21.25
CA ASN A 25 4.63 7.85 -22.37
C ASN A 25 4.11 9.22 -22.85
N CYS A 26 4.85 10.28 -22.54
CA CYS A 26 4.74 11.58 -23.22
C CYS A 26 6.15 12.04 -23.62
N ALA A 27 6.52 11.81 -24.88
CA ALA A 27 7.67 12.46 -25.51
C ALA A 27 7.19 13.12 -26.81
N LEU A 28 6.86 14.41 -26.69
CA LEU A 28 6.77 15.33 -27.82
C LEU A 28 8.19 15.79 -28.15
N HIS A 29 8.70 15.42 -29.33
CA HIS A 29 9.71 16.21 -30.02
C HIS A 29 9.45 16.18 -31.53
N SER A 30 9.23 17.38 -32.07
CA SER A 30 9.21 17.69 -33.49
C SER A 30 10.63 17.59 -34.07
N THR A 31 10.77 16.96 -35.24
CA THR A 31 11.66 17.46 -36.30
C THR A 31 11.04 17.17 -37.65
N ASP A 32 10.91 18.23 -38.42
CA ASP A 32 10.45 18.31 -39.79
C ASP A 32 11.47 17.75 -40.80
N MET A 33 10.93 17.46 -42.00
CA MET A 33 11.57 17.30 -43.31
C MET A 33 12.07 15.93 -43.78
N GLY A 34 11.49 15.48 -44.91
CA GLY A 34 12.22 14.78 -45.97
C GLY A 34 11.52 13.59 -46.63
N PHE A 35 10.47 13.84 -47.43
CA PHE A 35 9.92 12.84 -48.36
C PHE A 35 10.96 12.41 -49.40
N LEU A 36 11.22 11.10 -49.55
CA LEU A 36 11.61 10.47 -50.82
C LEU A 36 11.47 8.92 -50.78
N ASN A 37 10.57 8.41 -51.64
CA ASN A 37 10.50 7.06 -52.24
C ASN A 37 10.40 5.79 -51.35
N VAL A 38 9.16 5.38 -51.04
CA VAL A 38 8.83 4.15 -50.26
C VAL A 38 8.30 2.98 -51.10
N ARG A 39 8.13 3.11 -52.43
CA ARG A 39 7.37 2.11 -53.20
C ARG A 39 8.10 0.86 -53.70
N THR A 40 9.41 0.70 -53.45
CA THR A 40 10.19 -0.46 -53.97
C THR A 40 10.76 -1.39 -52.90
N TYR A 41 10.67 -1.06 -51.61
CA TYR A 41 11.12 -1.94 -50.51
C TYR A 41 10.01 -2.81 -49.88
N ALA A 42 8.74 -2.49 -50.14
CA ALA A 42 7.61 -3.22 -49.55
C ALA A 42 7.50 -4.68 -50.03
N PHE A 43 7.96 -5.00 -51.24
CA PHE A 43 7.85 -6.36 -51.78
C PHE A 43 8.95 -7.32 -51.32
N LEU A 44 10.13 -6.81 -50.92
CA LEU A 44 11.23 -7.65 -50.42
C LEU A 44 11.12 -7.93 -48.91
N VAL A 45 10.54 -7.00 -48.13
CA VAL A 45 10.27 -7.19 -46.69
C VAL A 45 9.10 -8.15 -46.47
N ALA A 46 8.07 -8.11 -47.34
CA ALA A 46 6.95 -9.07 -47.28
C ALA A 46 7.38 -10.51 -47.59
N LEU A 47 8.35 -10.73 -48.49
CA LEU A 47 8.84 -12.07 -48.83
C LEU A 47 9.79 -12.66 -47.77
N PHE A 48 10.54 -11.82 -47.04
CA PHE A 48 11.34 -12.25 -45.88
C PHE A 48 10.49 -12.51 -44.62
N LEU A 49 9.36 -11.81 -44.46
CA LEU A 49 8.38 -12.10 -43.38
C LEU A 49 7.56 -13.37 -43.67
N ALA A 50 7.26 -13.66 -44.93
CA ALA A 50 6.53 -14.88 -45.30
C ALA A 50 7.39 -16.15 -45.25
N THR A 51 8.70 -16.07 -45.48
CA THR A 51 9.61 -17.23 -45.40
C THR A 51 10.10 -17.53 -43.98
N SER A 52 10.08 -16.55 -43.08
CA SER A 52 10.35 -16.77 -41.64
C SER A 52 9.18 -17.41 -40.89
N LEU A 53 7.95 -17.30 -41.42
CA LEU A 53 6.76 -17.99 -40.88
C LEU A 53 6.63 -19.45 -41.34
N LEU A 54 7.40 -19.90 -42.35
CA LEU A 54 7.27 -21.24 -42.94
C LEU A 54 8.50 -22.16 -42.72
N HIS A 55 9.46 -21.77 -41.88
CA HIS A 55 10.61 -22.62 -41.49
C HIS A 55 10.84 -22.74 -39.96
N GLY A 56 9.85 -22.37 -39.15
CA GLY A 56 9.91 -22.46 -37.68
C GLY A 56 9.04 -23.57 -37.07
N GLY A 57 8.91 -24.72 -37.72
CA GLY A 57 8.15 -25.89 -37.24
C GLY A 57 8.88 -26.73 -36.17
N LYS A 58 9.55 -26.08 -35.22
CA LYS A 58 10.01 -26.68 -33.95
C LYS A 58 9.50 -25.77 -32.84
N SER A 59 8.84 -26.34 -31.83
CA SER A 59 8.35 -25.63 -30.64
C SER A 59 9.36 -24.58 -30.19
N ALA A 60 9.00 -23.29 -30.27
CA ALA A 60 9.86 -22.24 -29.74
C ALA A 60 9.96 -22.46 -28.22
N ASP A 61 11.10 -22.99 -27.77
CA ASP A 61 11.38 -23.16 -26.36
C ASP A 61 11.66 -21.78 -25.77
N HIS A 62 10.73 -21.28 -24.96
CA HIS A 62 10.84 -19.97 -24.32
C HIS A 62 11.63 -20.00 -23.01
N SER A 63 12.22 -21.14 -22.64
CA SER A 63 12.92 -21.31 -21.35
C SER A 63 14.11 -20.38 -21.20
N GLU A 64 14.90 -20.15 -22.25
CA GLU A 64 16.02 -19.21 -22.18
C GLU A 64 15.55 -17.76 -21.97
N ALA A 65 14.47 -17.36 -22.65
CA ALA A 65 13.88 -16.03 -22.47
C ALA A 65 13.33 -15.84 -21.05
N ALA A 66 12.64 -16.86 -20.50
CA ALA A 66 12.14 -16.85 -19.13
C ALA A 66 13.27 -16.79 -18.09
N LEU A 67 14.36 -17.54 -18.29
CA LEU A 67 15.54 -17.48 -17.41
C LEU A 67 16.21 -16.10 -17.43
N ARG A 68 16.34 -15.49 -18.63
CA ARG A 68 16.84 -14.12 -18.76
C ARG A 68 15.92 -13.12 -18.07
N LYS A 69 14.59 -13.27 -18.21
CA LYS A 69 13.60 -12.42 -17.54
C LYS A 69 13.78 -12.47 -16.03
N LEU A 70 13.84 -13.66 -15.42
CA LEU A 70 14.06 -13.80 -13.98
C LEU A 70 15.40 -13.20 -13.53
N THR A 71 16.47 -13.43 -14.30
CA THR A 71 17.80 -12.89 -14.00
C THR A 71 17.80 -11.36 -14.00
N THR A 72 17.15 -10.73 -15.00
CA THR A 72 17.08 -9.26 -15.09
C THR A 72 16.12 -8.69 -14.06
N ALA A 73 15.01 -9.37 -13.79
CA ALA A 73 13.94 -8.90 -12.91
C ALA A 73 14.36 -8.79 -11.44
N THR A 74 15.28 -9.64 -10.98
CA THR A 74 15.74 -9.63 -9.57
C THR A 74 17.04 -8.85 -9.36
N ARG A 75 17.69 -8.38 -10.43
CA ARG A 75 18.89 -7.54 -10.34
C ARG A 75 18.54 -6.13 -9.90
N GLN A 76 19.39 -5.54 -9.06
CA GLN A 76 19.21 -4.16 -8.65
C GLN A 76 19.23 -3.21 -9.86
N GLN A 77 18.11 -2.56 -10.11
CA GLN A 77 17.92 -1.57 -11.16
C GLN A 77 17.76 -0.17 -10.55
N GLN A 78 18.27 0.86 -11.23
CA GLN A 78 18.20 2.25 -10.76
C GLN A 78 16.76 2.79 -10.67
N ASN A 79 15.85 2.25 -11.47
CA ASN A 79 14.43 2.63 -11.49
C ASN A 79 13.60 1.98 -10.38
N GLY A 80 14.17 1.07 -9.57
CA GLY A 80 13.45 0.37 -8.50
C GLY A 80 12.51 -0.75 -8.95
N GLU A 81 12.43 -1.04 -10.26
CA GLU A 81 11.52 -2.04 -10.84
C GLU A 81 11.76 -3.45 -10.30
N HIS A 82 13.02 -3.78 -9.99
CA HIS A 82 13.39 -5.01 -9.30
C HIS A 82 12.64 -5.27 -7.98
N LEU A 83 12.29 -4.24 -7.21
CA LEU A 83 11.50 -4.40 -5.98
C LEU A 83 10.06 -4.78 -6.31
N ALA A 84 9.48 -4.20 -7.36
CA ALA A 84 8.15 -4.57 -7.84
C ALA A 84 8.13 -6.02 -8.37
N ASN A 85 9.18 -6.46 -9.06
CA ASN A 85 9.32 -7.82 -9.54
C ASN A 85 9.48 -8.83 -8.40
N ILE A 86 10.31 -8.54 -7.38
CA ILE A 86 10.43 -9.40 -6.19
C ILE A 86 9.11 -9.42 -5.41
N GLY A 87 8.43 -8.28 -5.29
CA GLY A 87 7.09 -8.20 -4.71
C GLY A 87 6.08 -9.06 -5.46
N ALA A 88 6.15 -9.10 -6.80
CA ALA A 88 5.29 -9.95 -7.60
C ALA A 88 5.61 -11.45 -7.44
N LEU A 89 6.89 -11.83 -7.32
CA LEU A 89 7.24 -13.22 -6.99
C LEU A 89 6.73 -13.61 -5.60
N ARG A 90 6.88 -12.72 -4.61
CA ARG A 90 6.35 -12.92 -3.26
C ARG A 90 4.85 -13.19 -3.28
N SER A 91 4.16 -12.43 -4.11
CA SER A 91 2.72 -12.47 -4.17
C SER A 91 2.15 -13.74 -4.82
N LEU A 92 2.97 -14.55 -5.50
CA LEU A 92 2.58 -15.90 -5.92
C LEU A 92 2.36 -16.85 -4.74
N ARG A 93 2.96 -16.57 -3.57
CA ARG A 93 2.94 -17.46 -2.39
C ARG A 93 3.30 -18.91 -2.70
N ASP A 94 4.18 -19.10 -3.67
CA ASP A 94 4.66 -20.41 -4.10
C ASP A 94 5.69 -20.96 -3.09
N PRO A 95 5.43 -22.08 -2.40
CA PRO A 95 6.37 -22.66 -1.44
C PRO A 95 7.75 -22.98 -2.03
N THR A 96 7.82 -23.22 -3.34
CA THR A 96 9.08 -23.51 -4.04
C THR A 96 9.98 -22.28 -4.18
N LEU A 97 9.48 -21.06 -3.91
CA LEU A 97 10.28 -19.83 -3.81
C LEU A 97 10.98 -19.65 -2.45
N LYS A 98 10.72 -20.51 -1.46
CA LYS A 98 11.35 -20.38 -0.12
C LYS A 98 12.89 -20.32 -0.17
N PRO A 99 13.60 -21.17 -0.96
CA PRO A 99 15.06 -21.07 -1.10
C PRO A 99 15.53 -19.74 -1.73
N PHE A 100 14.75 -19.19 -2.66
CA PHE A 100 15.03 -17.89 -3.28
C PHE A 100 15.02 -16.77 -2.25
N PHE A 101 13.98 -16.70 -1.41
CA PHE A 101 13.91 -15.68 -0.36
C PHE A 101 14.99 -15.85 0.71
N HIS A 102 15.32 -17.08 1.13
CA HIS A 102 16.44 -17.29 2.06
C HIS A 102 17.76 -16.73 1.53
N LYS A 103 18.05 -16.86 0.22
CA LYS A 103 19.25 -16.28 -0.37
C LYS A 103 19.21 -14.75 -0.42
N LEU A 104 18.03 -14.15 -0.63
CA LEU A 104 17.86 -12.70 -0.66
C LEU A 104 17.99 -12.01 0.72
N VAL A 105 17.79 -12.74 1.83
CA VAL A 105 18.02 -12.21 3.19
C VAL A 105 19.47 -11.73 3.36
N GLN A 106 20.42 -12.37 2.68
CA GLN A 106 21.85 -12.02 2.73
C GLN A 106 22.26 -10.95 1.70
N HIS A 107 21.31 -10.32 1.00
CA HIS A 107 21.62 -9.33 -0.01
C HIS A 107 22.11 -8.00 0.59
N ASN A 108 23.04 -7.30 -0.07
CA ASN A 108 23.62 -6.03 0.41
C ASN A 108 22.64 -4.84 0.42
N ASN A 109 21.46 -5.00 -0.17
CA ASN A 109 20.46 -3.94 -0.30
C ASN A 109 19.33 -4.18 0.71
N TRP A 110 19.15 -3.24 1.64
CA TRP A 110 18.16 -3.32 2.69
C TRP A 110 16.73 -3.52 2.17
N SER A 111 16.36 -2.91 1.03
CA SER A 111 15.00 -3.05 0.48
C SER A 111 14.72 -4.47 0.00
N ILE A 112 15.74 -5.14 -0.58
CA ILE A 112 15.64 -6.54 -1.00
C ILE A 112 15.51 -7.45 0.23
N GLN A 113 16.28 -7.18 1.30
CA GLN A 113 16.18 -7.92 2.56
C GLN A 113 14.77 -7.84 3.16
N VAL A 114 14.13 -6.66 3.14
CA VAL A 114 12.75 -6.49 3.62
C VAL A 114 11.77 -7.35 2.82
N HIS A 115 11.84 -7.33 1.48
CA HIS A 115 10.99 -8.19 0.66
C HIS A 115 11.24 -9.68 0.89
N ALA A 116 12.49 -10.07 1.15
CA ALA A 116 12.86 -11.45 1.43
C ALA A 116 12.27 -11.95 2.75
N VAL A 117 12.38 -11.19 3.83
CA VAL A 117 11.81 -11.57 5.14
C VAL A 117 10.29 -11.62 5.08
N LEU A 118 9.64 -10.64 4.45
CA LEU A 118 8.20 -10.67 4.22
C LEU A 118 7.78 -11.89 3.39
N GLY A 119 8.55 -12.25 2.37
CA GLY A 119 8.24 -13.42 1.56
C GLY A 119 8.37 -14.74 2.32
N LEU A 120 9.34 -14.85 3.22
CA LEU A 120 9.45 -16.02 4.10
C LEU A 120 8.29 -16.10 5.10
N ALA A 121 7.81 -14.97 5.62
CA ALA A 121 6.66 -14.93 6.50
C ALA A 121 5.36 -15.31 5.78
N GLU A 122 5.14 -14.78 4.57
CA GLU A 122 3.96 -15.12 3.74
C GLU A 122 3.93 -16.59 3.31
N LEU A 123 5.10 -17.27 3.26
CA LEU A 123 5.22 -18.70 2.98
C LEU A 123 5.24 -19.58 4.24
N SER A 124 5.21 -18.99 5.44
CA SER A 124 5.19 -19.73 6.71
C SER A 124 3.77 -20.20 7.03
N GLU A 125 3.64 -21.34 7.73
CA GLU A 125 2.33 -21.87 8.13
C GLU A 125 1.57 -20.91 9.06
N GLU A 126 2.30 -20.23 9.94
CA GLU A 126 1.73 -19.27 10.90
C GLU A 126 1.48 -17.89 10.28
N GLY A 127 2.04 -17.59 9.10
CA GLY A 127 2.00 -16.26 8.50
C GLY A 127 2.82 -15.21 9.27
N LEU A 128 3.68 -15.63 10.21
CA LEU A 128 4.41 -14.77 11.12
C LEU A 128 5.88 -14.61 10.71
N ILE A 129 6.48 -13.52 11.15
CA ILE A 129 7.90 -13.26 10.94
C ILE A 129 8.72 -13.93 12.04
N ASP A 130 9.71 -14.71 11.62
CA ASP A 130 10.71 -15.32 12.49
C ASP A 130 11.65 -14.24 13.08
N PRO A 131 11.68 -14.06 14.41
CA PRO A 131 12.60 -13.14 15.08
C PRO A 131 14.07 -13.34 14.72
N TRP A 132 14.48 -14.59 14.46
CA TRP A 132 15.86 -14.89 14.11
C TRP A 132 16.27 -14.25 12.78
N LEU A 133 15.39 -14.27 11.77
CA LEU A 133 15.64 -13.62 10.48
C LEU A 133 15.80 -12.10 10.59
N VAL A 134 15.03 -11.47 11.49
CA VAL A 134 15.08 -10.03 11.78
C VAL A 134 16.45 -9.62 12.37
N GLN A 135 17.12 -10.54 13.07
CA GLN A 135 18.46 -10.31 13.60
C GLN A 135 19.56 -10.42 12.53
N GLN A 136 19.33 -11.19 11.45
CA GLN A 136 20.31 -11.43 10.39
C GLN A 136 20.44 -10.31 9.36
N ILE A 137 19.48 -9.37 9.32
CA ILE A 137 19.43 -8.30 8.32
C ILE A 137 20.07 -7.00 8.81
N THR A 138 20.34 -6.09 7.88
CA THR A 138 20.94 -4.78 8.17
C THR A 138 20.06 -3.93 9.09
N PRO A 139 20.62 -3.03 9.92
CA PRO A 139 19.86 -2.15 10.82
C PRO A 139 18.68 -1.42 10.17
N THR A 140 18.89 -0.86 8.98
CA THR A 140 17.83 -0.17 8.22
C THR A 140 16.74 -1.13 7.77
N ALA A 141 17.10 -2.32 7.28
CA ALA A 141 16.10 -3.33 6.93
C ALA A 141 15.31 -3.79 8.16
N ARG A 142 15.99 -3.91 9.31
CA ARG A 142 15.38 -4.30 10.59
C ARG A 142 14.33 -3.31 11.08
N GLU A 143 14.63 -2.02 11.01
CA GLU A 143 13.66 -0.99 11.36
C GLU A 143 12.44 -1.04 10.44
N GLN A 144 12.65 -1.14 9.13
CA GLN A 144 11.57 -1.17 8.16
C GLN A 144 10.72 -2.43 8.24
N ILE A 145 11.33 -3.61 8.48
CA ILE A 145 10.57 -4.84 8.68
C ILE A 145 9.73 -4.70 9.95
N ILE A 146 10.28 -4.22 11.07
CA ILE A 146 9.52 -4.09 12.32
C ILE A 146 8.34 -3.14 12.15
N ILE A 147 8.53 -1.99 11.51
CA ILE A 147 7.44 -1.05 11.20
C ILE A 147 6.34 -1.76 10.40
N LYS A 148 6.70 -2.44 9.32
CA LYS A 148 5.73 -3.11 8.44
C LYS A 148 5.02 -4.28 9.14
N SER A 149 5.76 -5.04 9.93
CA SER A 149 5.27 -6.21 10.66
C SER A 149 4.26 -5.83 11.73
N LEU A 150 4.50 -4.73 12.44
CA LEU A 150 3.56 -4.24 13.46
C LEU A 150 2.28 -3.68 12.82
N GLN A 151 2.37 -3.08 11.63
CA GLN A 151 1.19 -2.60 10.90
C GLN A 151 0.32 -3.72 10.35
N ASP A 152 0.94 -4.84 9.97
CA ASP A 152 0.28 -5.99 9.36
C ASP A 152 0.02 -7.12 10.39
N ASP A 153 0.25 -6.88 11.69
CA ASP A 153 0.12 -7.85 12.79
C ASP A 153 0.90 -9.18 12.58
N LEU A 154 2.08 -9.11 11.96
CA LEU A 154 2.92 -10.28 11.62
C LEU A 154 3.85 -10.76 12.74
N PHE A 155 3.69 -10.22 13.96
CA PHE A 155 4.46 -10.65 15.14
C PHE A 155 3.55 -11.16 16.26
N SER A 156 3.93 -12.31 16.82
CA SER A 156 3.38 -12.77 18.10
C SER A 156 3.97 -11.98 19.28
N ILE A 157 3.28 -12.01 20.42
CA ILE A 157 3.77 -11.43 21.68
C ILE A 157 5.12 -12.05 22.09
N GLU A 158 5.29 -13.34 21.88
CA GLU A 158 6.54 -14.06 22.19
C GLU A 158 7.68 -13.60 21.29
N SER A 159 7.43 -13.50 19.98
CA SER A 159 8.37 -12.97 18.99
C SER A 159 8.86 -11.57 19.37
N MET A 160 7.95 -10.68 19.78
CA MET A 160 8.31 -9.33 20.21
C MET A 160 9.18 -9.32 21.48
N LYS A 161 8.87 -10.18 22.46
CA LYS A 161 9.70 -10.32 23.67
C LYS A 161 11.09 -10.86 23.34
N THR A 162 11.20 -11.85 22.47
CA THR A 162 12.48 -12.39 21.99
C THR A 162 13.33 -11.32 21.31
N LEU A 163 12.73 -10.45 20.49
CA LEU A 163 13.43 -9.32 19.88
C LEU A 163 13.90 -8.27 20.91
N LEU A 164 13.10 -8.01 21.96
CA LEU A 164 13.46 -7.07 23.02
C LEU A 164 14.54 -7.57 23.97
N ASP A 165 14.65 -8.89 24.14
CA ASP A 165 15.73 -9.49 24.93
C ASP A 165 17.08 -9.48 24.19
N TRP A 166 17.08 -9.11 22.91
CA TRP A 166 18.31 -8.96 22.13
C TRP A 166 19.01 -7.62 22.40
N SER A 167 20.26 -7.69 22.85
CA SER A 167 21.03 -6.55 23.35
C SER A 167 21.44 -5.52 22.31
N LEU A 168 21.40 -5.85 21.02
CA LEU A 168 21.87 -5.00 19.91
C LEU A 168 20.73 -4.32 19.13
N LEU A 169 19.49 -4.41 19.62
CA LEU A 169 18.36 -3.78 18.94
C LEU A 169 18.47 -2.25 18.99
N GLU A 170 18.22 -1.61 17.86
CA GLU A 170 18.29 -0.15 17.74
C GLU A 170 17.16 0.53 18.56
N PRO A 171 17.36 1.79 19.00
CA PRO A 171 16.38 2.48 19.85
C PRO A 171 14.99 2.65 19.23
N ALA A 172 14.91 2.94 17.92
CA ALA A 172 13.63 3.13 17.23
C ALA A 172 12.80 1.83 17.16
N PRO A 173 13.35 0.69 16.68
CA PRO A 173 12.70 -0.61 16.79
C PRO A 173 12.28 -1.00 18.22
N THR A 174 13.15 -0.74 19.19
CA THR A 174 12.88 -1.03 20.61
C THR A 174 11.65 -0.27 21.10
N LEU A 175 11.57 1.03 20.77
CA LEU A 175 10.42 1.87 21.12
C LEU A 175 9.12 1.35 20.50
N LEU A 176 9.14 0.98 19.22
CA LEU A 176 7.95 0.51 18.50
C LEU A 176 7.42 -0.81 19.10
N LEU A 177 8.29 -1.77 19.36
CA LEU A 177 7.91 -3.04 19.99
C LEU A 177 7.34 -2.84 21.40
N ILE A 178 7.94 -1.93 22.18
CA ILE A 178 7.45 -1.61 23.53
C ILE A 178 6.08 -0.93 23.47
N ALA A 179 5.89 0.02 22.56
CA ALA A 179 4.62 0.72 22.39
C ALA A 179 3.50 -0.25 21.98
N ASP A 180 3.79 -1.18 21.07
CA ASP A 180 2.82 -2.21 20.65
C ASP A 180 2.47 -3.16 21.82
N LEU A 181 3.47 -3.63 22.56
CA LEU A 181 3.24 -4.48 23.74
C LEU A 181 2.43 -3.76 24.84
N HIS A 182 2.69 -2.46 25.06
CA HIS A 182 1.92 -1.64 26.00
C HIS A 182 0.47 -1.49 25.56
N SER A 183 0.22 -1.25 24.27
CA SER A 183 -1.14 -1.23 23.71
C SER A 183 -1.88 -2.57 23.88
N LYS A 184 -1.14 -3.69 23.91
CA LYS A 184 -1.63 -5.04 24.20
C LYS A 184 -1.71 -5.37 25.71
N GLY A 185 -1.54 -4.37 26.58
CA GLY A 185 -1.67 -4.49 28.04
C GLY A 185 -0.44 -5.01 28.78
N ILE A 186 0.72 -5.13 28.12
CA ILE A 186 1.96 -5.61 28.72
C ILE A 186 2.82 -4.40 29.12
N ALA A 187 3.01 -4.22 30.43
CA ALA A 187 3.78 -3.10 30.95
C ALA A 187 5.26 -3.15 30.49
N PRO A 188 5.84 -2.00 30.09
CA PRO A 188 7.22 -1.93 29.64
C PRO A 188 8.22 -2.15 30.78
N LYS A 189 9.38 -2.76 30.48
CA LYS A 189 10.48 -2.89 31.45
C LYS A 189 11.03 -1.47 31.77
N PRO A 190 11.03 -1.02 33.05
CA PRO A 190 11.43 0.35 33.40
C PRO A 190 12.83 0.73 32.91
N GLU A 191 13.79 -0.20 33.02
CA GLU A 191 15.19 0.01 32.58
C GLU A 191 15.30 0.32 31.09
N THR A 192 14.47 -0.31 30.26
CA THR A 192 14.49 -0.08 28.81
C THR A 192 13.88 1.27 28.47
N VAL A 193 12.79 1.66 29.16
CA VAL A 193 12.17 2.98 28.99
C VAL A 193 13.14 4.09 29.40
N GLU A 194 13.85 3.93 30.51
CA GLU A 194 14.84 4.91 30.98
C GLU A 194 15.97 5.13 29.96
N LYS A 195 16.46 4.07 29.32
CA LYS A 195 17.44 4.17 28.23
C LYS A 195 16.89 4.96 27.04
N LEU A 196 15.62 4.74 26.67
CA LEU A 196 14.99 5.42 25.54
C LEU A 196 14.67 6.89 25.84
N VAL A 197 14.26 7.22 27.07
CA VAL A 197 14.06 8.60 27.53
C VAL A 197 15.35 9.43 27.40
N ASN A 198 16.50 8.81 27.65
CA ASN A 198 17.81 9.45 27.56
C ASN A 198 18.41 9.47 26.14
N ASN A 199 17.66 9.04 25.12
CA ASN A 199 18.13 9.04 23.73
C ASN A 199 18.38 10.47 23.22
N SER A 200 19.30 10.61 22.26
CA SER A 200 19.59 11.88 21.57
C SER A 200 18.47 12.28 20.60
N ASP A 201 17.76 11.32 20.01
CA ASP A 201 16.59 11.58 19.19
C ASP A 201 15.42 12.03 20.08
N LEU A 202 14.98 13.27 19.85
CA LEU A 202 13.90 13.89 20.62
C LEU A 202 12.55 13.20 20.37
N GLY A 203 12.30 12.62 19.19
CA GLY A 203 11.07 11.87 18.91
C GLY A 203 11.00 10.60 19.76
N ILE A 204 12.10 9.83 19.78
CA ILE A 204 12.21 8.63 20.59
C ILE A 204 12.07 8.95 22.08
N ALA A 205 12.80 9.96 22.55
CA ALA A 205 12.76 10.37 23.95
C ALA A 205 11.36 10.82 24.36
N THR A 206 10.64 11.57 23.50
CA THR A 206 9.30 12.08 23.82
C THR A 206 8.31 10.95 23.97
N VAL A 207 8.26 10.01 23.02
CA VAL A 207 7.34 8.86 23.11
C VAL A 207 7.70 7.95 24.27
N ALA A 208 8.99 7.71 24.53
CA ALA A 208 9.43 6.95 25.70
C ALA A 208 9.00 7.61 27.02
N SER A 209 9.01 8.95 27.08
CA SER A 209 8.51 9.67 28.26
C SER A 209 7.00 9.48 28.46
N LEU A 210 6.21 9.40 27.39
CA LEU A 210 4.77 9.12 27.46
C LEU A 210 4.52 7.68 27.93
N LEU A 211 5.29 6.72 27.43
CA LEU A 211 5.23 5.31 27.87
C LEU A 211 5.65 5.10 29.33
N SER A 212 6.44 6.02 29.89
CA SER A 212 6.82 5.97 31.31
C SER A 212 5.67 6.33 32.26
N GLU A 213 4.63 6.99 31.74
CA GLU A 213 3.48 7.51 32.50
C GLU A 213 3.86 8.41 33.70
N ASN A 214 5.11 8.89 33.77
CA ASN A 214 5.63 9.70 34.86
C ASN A 214 5.58 11.20 34.47
N PRO A 215 4.75 12.02 35.13
CA PRO A 215 4.60 13.43 34.80
C PRO A 215 5.91 14.26 34.86
N LYS A 216 6.83 13.88 35.76
CA LYS A 216 8.13 14.56 35.88
C LYS A 216 8.99 14.32 34.65
N THR A 217 9.07 13.07 34.20
CA THR A 217 9.82 12.66 33.00
C THR A 217 9.24 13.30 31.74
N ILE A 218 7.92 13.31 31.61
CA ILE A 218 7.22 13.96 30.48
C ILE A 218 7.57 15.46 30.42
N THR A 219 7.55 16.14 31.57
CA THR A 219 7.87 17.58 31.65
C THR A 219 9.33 17.85 31.27
N GLU A 220 10.26 17.04 31.76
CA GLU A 220 11.69 17.17 31.47
C GLU A 220 11.98 16.99 29.98
N VAL A 221 11.47 15.94 29.36
CA VAL A 221 11.67 15.68 27.93
C VAL A 221 10.95 16.73 27.08
N THR A 222 9.78 17.20 27.48
CA THR A 222 9.08 18.31 26.80
C THR A 222 9.91 19.60 26.84
N ASN A 223 10.61 19.88 27.95
CA ASN A 223 11.55 20.99 28.03
C ASN A 223 12.75 20.80 27.10
N ARG A 224 13.27 19.57 26.94
CA ARG A 224 14.32 19.25 25.96
C ARG A 224 13.83 19.47 24.53
N LEU A 225 12.64 18.98 24.18
CA LEU A 225 12.00 19.20 22.89
C LEU A 225 11.85 20.70 22.58
N ARG A 226 11.47 21.51 23.58
CA ARG A 226 11.37 22.97 23.44
C ARG A 226 12.70 23.65 23.13
N ARG A 227 13.83 23.11 23.59
CA ARG A 227 15.17 23.65 23.32
C ARG A 227 15.74 23.19 21.97
N GLY A 228 15.14 22.17 21.34
CA GLY A 228 15.53 21.69 20.02
C GLY A 228 15.34 22.72 18.90
N THR A 229 15.99 22.48 17.77
CA THR A 229 15.83 23.29 16.56
C THR A 229 14.41 23.14 15.99
N SER A 230 13.96 24.10 15.17
CA SER A 230 12.64 24.02 14.53
C SER A 230 12.46 22.77 13.66
N ARG A 231 13.55 22.27 13.05
CA ARG A 231 13.53 21.04 12.25
C ARG A 231 13.34 19.81 13.13
N GLU A 232 14.11 19.69 14.21
CA GLU A 232 14.01 18.56 15.14
C GLU A 232 12.65 18.52 15.83
N LYS A 233 12.13 19.68 16.26
CA LYS A 233 10.79 19.81 16.84
C LYS A 233 9.72 19.25 15.92
N ARG A 234 9.72 19.67 14.65
CA ARG A 234 8.72 19.23 13.68
C ARG A 234 8.78 17.72 13.43
N ILE A 235 9.99 17.16 13.33
CA ILE A 235 10.19 15.72 13.11
C ILE A 235 9.70 14.94 14.35
N ALA A 236 10.17 15.33 15.54
CA ALA A 236 9.81 14.69 16.79
C ALA A 236 8.30 14.79 17.09
N LEU A 237 7.68 15.96 16.84
CA LEU A 237 6.25 16.17 17.00
C LEU A 237 5.45 15.25 16.06
N ALA A 238 5.81 15.22 14.77
CA ALA A 238 5.12 14.37 13.80
C ALA A 238 5.22 12.88 14.18
N GLN A 239 6.40 12.40 14.57
CA GLN A 239 6.60 11.03 15.04
C GLN A 239 5.80 10.74 16.33
N THR A 240 5.83 11.65 17.30
CA THR A 240 5.12 11.48 18.57
C THR A 240 3.62 11.40 18.35
N LEU A 241 3.05 12.30 17.54
CA LEU A 241 1.62 12.32 17.22
C LEU A 241 1.19 11.04 16.48
N GLN A 242 1.99 10.57 15.52
CA GLN A 242 1.73 9.32 14.82
C GLN A 242 1.71 8.12 15.78
N LEU A 243 2.67 8.03 16.70
CA LEU A 243 2.75 6.90 17.64
C LEU A 243 1.68 6.96 18.74
N ILE A 244 1.29 8.15 19.20
CA ILE A 244 0.12 8.30 20.09
C ILE A 244 -1.14 7.78 19.38
N GLN A 245 -1.34 8.12 18.10
CA GLN A 245 -2.50 7.65 17.33
C GLN A 245 -2.47 6.15 17.07
N GLN A 246 -1.29 5.58 16.83
CA GLN A 246 -1.17 4.16 16.47
C GLN A 246 -1.38 3.23 17.68
N TYR A 247 -0.91 3.64 18.86
CA TYR A 247 -0.90 2.80 20.06
C TYR A 247 -1.79 3.30 21.20
N ASP A 248 -2.64 4.30 20.92
CA ASP A 248 -3.62 4.89 21.86
C ASP A 248 -3.03 5.21 23.25
N LEU A 249 -1.87 5.87 23.26
CA LEU A 249 -1.12 6.15 24.50
C LEU A 249 -1.92 7.08 25.45
N PRO A 250 -2.34 6.62 26.66
CA PRO A 250 -3.23 7.39 27.54
C PRO A 250 -2.65 8.74 27.99
N SER A 251 -1.34 8.77 28.31
CA SER A 251 -0.63 10.00 28.70
C SER A 251 -0.47 11.00 27.55
N GLY A 252 -0.81 10.63 26.31
CA GLY A 252 -0.78 11.52 25.16
C GLY A 252 -1.71 12.73 25.33
N SER A 253 -2.90 12.54 25.90
CA SER A 253 -3.87 13.63 26.12
C SER A 253 -3.31 14.72 27.07
N GLN A 254 -2.75 14.30 28.20
CA GLN A 254 -2.15 15.17 29.21
C GLN A 254 -0.93 15.93 28.69
N TRP A 255 -0.23 15.39 27.69
CA TRP A 255 0.89 16.06 27.04
C TRP A 255 0.44 17.05 25.96
N LEU A 256 -0.61 16.73 25.21
CA LEU A 256 -1.10 17.54 24.09
C LEU A 256 -1.83 18.81 24.52
N GLU A 257 -2.63 18.76 25.58
CA GLU A 257 -3.42 19.90 26.05
C GLU A 257 -2.52 21.11 26.39
N PRO A 258 -1.48 21.00 27.24
CA PRO A 258 -0.56 22.10 27.52
C PRO A 258 0.21 22.59 26.28
N LEU A 259 0.45 21.70 25.31
CA LEU A 259 1.20 22.02 24.10
C LEU A 259 0.37 22.85 23.13
N LEU A 260 -0.94 22.60 23.04
CA LEU A 260 -1.89 23.39 22.25
C LEU A 260 -2.20 24.75 22.88
N GLU A 261 -2.18 24.85 24.21
CA GLU A 261 -2.44 26.10 24.92
C GLU A 261 -1.21 27.01 25.05
N SER A 262 0.01 26.45 24.99
CA SER A 262 1.21 27.21 25.30
C SER A 262 1.61 28.19 24.18
N PRO A 263 1.65 29.51 24.45
CA PRO A 263 2.15 30.50 23.49
C PRO A 263 3.67 30.34 23.25
N THR A 264 4.36 29.56 24.09
CA THR A 264 5.81 29.32 23.98
C THR A 264 6.15 28.28 22.92
N PHE A 265 5.19 27.43 22.53
CA PHE A 265 5.36 26.42 21.50
C PHE A 265 4.55 26.84 20.26
N LYS A 266 5.12 27.72 19.43
CA LYS A 266 4.46 28.19 18.20
C LYS A 266 4.33 27.05 17.20
N LEU A 267 3.18 26.39 17.20
CA LEU A 267 2.78 25.42 16.20
C LEU A 267 2.28 26.12 14.94
N SER A 268 2.56 25.53 13.79
CA SER A 268 1.91 25.88 12.53
C SER A 268 0.47 25.35 12.48
N ASP A 269 -0.39 25.93 11.65
CA ASP A 269 -1.79 25.48 11.51
C ASP A 269 -1.90 23.99 11.17
N ARG A 270 -0.92 23.44 10.44
CA ARG A 270 -0.87 22.01 10.12
C ARG A 270 -0.61 21.17 11.36
N GLU A 271 0.32 21.59 12.21
CA GLU A 271 0.66 20.89 13.44
C GLU A 271 -0.47 20.99 14.47
N ILE A 272 -1.12 22.16 14.56
CA ILE A 272 -2.32 22.34 15.40
C ILE A 272 -3.41 21.35 14.98
N ARG A 273 -3.70 21.24 13.67
CA ARG A 273 -4.71 20.28 13.19
C ARG A 273 -4.34 18.83 13.47
N HIS A 274 -3.07 18.45 13.30
CA HIS A 274 -2.64 17.07 13.56
C HIS A 274 -2.66 16.75 15.06
N ALA A 275 -2.26 17.69 15.91
CA ALA A 275 -2.38 17.57 17.37
C ALA A 275 -3.85 17.50 17.81
N LEU A 276 -4.72 18.33 17.22
CA LEU A 276 -6.16 18.31 17.48
C LEU A 276 -6.79 16.97 17.08
N PHE A 277 -6.46 16.47 15.88
CA PHE A 277 -6.91 15.14 15.43
C PHE A 277 -6.48 14.04 16.41
N THR A 278 -5.23 14.08 16.86
CA THR A 278 -4.71 13.13 17.85
C THR A 278 -5.47 13.22 19.18
N LEU A 279 -5.71 14.44 19.65
CA LEU A 279 -6.41 14.68 20.90
C LEU A 279 -7.86 14.21 20.84
N LEU A 280 -8.57 14.47 19.73
CA LEU A 280 -9.94 13.99 19.51
C LEU A 280 -10.01 12.45 19.48
N LYS A 281 -8.99 11.78 18.96
CA LYS A 281 -8.92 10.30 18.96
C LYS A 281 -8.71 9.72 20.36
N VAL A 282 -7.78 10.30 21.14
CA VAL A 282 -7.40 9.77 22.47
C VAL A 282 -8.35 10.22 23.57
N ASN A 283 -8.83 11.46 23.52
CA ASN A 283 -9.75 12.04 24.50
C ASN A 283 -10.74 12.99 23.78
N PRO A 284 -11.89 12.45 23.30
CA PRO A 284 -12.87 13.21 22.54
C PRO A 284 -13.41 14.44 23.28
N GLU A 285 -13.60 14.36 24.60
CA GLU A 285 -14.15 15.47 25.40
C GLU A 285 -13.23 16.69 25.40
N VAL A 286 -11.95 16.48 25.72
CA VAL A 286 -10.94 17.54 25.74
C VAL A 286 -10.66 18.02 24.31
N GLY A 287 -10.60 17.09 23.35
CA GLY A 287 -10.45 17.41 21.93
C GLY A 287 -11.54 18.35 21.42
N MET A 288 -12.81 18.10 21.75
CA MET A 288 -13.94 18.92 21.29
C MET A 288 -13.89 20.34 21.87
N LYS A 289 -13.41 20.51 23.10
CA LYS A 289 -13.18 21.83 23.69
C LYS A 289 -12.15 22.64 22.87
N HIS A 290 -11.03 22.02 22.48
CA HIS A 290 -10.02 22.68 21.65
C HIS A 290 -10.49 22.91 20.21
N TRP A 291 -11.22 21.95 19.63
CA TRP A 291 -11.82 22.10 18.30
C TRP A 291 -12.74 23.33 18.27
N ASN A 292 -13.58 23.47 19.30
CA ASN A 292 -14.51 24.59 19.44
C ASN A 292 -13.81 25.95 19.51
N ASN A 293 -12.60 26.02 20.07
CA ASN A 293 -11.81 27.24 20.18
C ASN A 293 -10.95 27.53 18.94
N THR A 294 -10.61 26.49 18.18
CA THR A 294 -9.72 26.59 17.01
C THR A 294 -10.48 27.00 15.74
N LEU A 295 -11.79 26.72 15.67
CA LEU A 295 -12.60 27.07 14.51
C LEU A 295 -12.76 28.59 14.37
N PRO A 296 -12.42 29.18 13.19
CA PRO A 296 -12.67 30.59 12.93
C PRO A 296 -14.16 30.93 12.98
N SER A 297 -14.51 32.18 13.32
CA SER A 297 -15.91 32.64 13.32
C SER A 297 -16.57 32.63 11.94
N LYS A 298 -15.76 32.62 10.86
CA LYS A 298 -16.19 32.48 9.46
C LYS A 298 -15.24 31.51 8.74
N PRO A 299 -15.48 30.20 8.83
CA PRO A 299 -14.61 29.21 8.19
C PRO A 299 -14.79 29.27 6.66
N SER A 300 -13.69 29.13 5.92
CA SER A 300 -13.74 28.93 4.47
C SER A 300 -14.32 27.55 4.13
N LYS A 301 -14.85 27.36 2.91
CA LYS A 301 -15.37 26.05 2.45
C LYS A 301 -14.37 24.91 2.63
N LEU A 302 -13.09 25.17 2.40
CA LEU A 302 -12.02 24.19 2.55
C LEU A 302 -11.71 23.89 4.02
N GLU A 303 -11.85 24.86 4.93
CA GLU A 303 -11.76 24.61 6.37
C GLU A 303 -12.97 23.81 6.87
N GLN A 304 -14.18 24.14 6.40
CA GLN A 304 -15.40 23.39 6.71
C GLN A 304 -15.23 21.91 6.36
N VAL A 305 -14.79 21.58 5.14
CA VAL A 305 -14.57 20.19 4.71
C VAL A 305 -13.52 19.51 5.58
N ARG A 306 -12.39 20.19 5.86
CA ARG A 306 -11.30 19.61 6.65
C ARG A 306 -11.69 19.32 8.09
N PHE A 307 -12.39 20.25 8.74
CA PHE A 307 -12.83 20.05 10.13
C PHE A 307 -13.93 19.00 10.22
N LEU A 308 -14.83 18.94 9.24
CA LEU A 308 -15.87 17.91 9.16
C LEU A 308 -15.25 16.50 8.98
N LEU A 309 -14.35 16.33 8.01
CA LEU A 309 -13.63 15.07 7.82
C LEU A 309 -12.83 14.67 9.06
N LEU A 310 -12.22 15.63 9.76
CA LEU A 310 -11.49 15.38 10.99
C LEU A 310 -12.39 14.85 12.13
N LEU A 311 -13.64 15.32 12.24
CA LEU A 311 -14.61 14.77 13.19
C LEU A 311 -15.09 13.38 12.77
N MET A 312 -15.34 13.19 11.46
CA MET A 312 -15.75 11.90 10.91
C MET A 312 -14.67 10.82 11.07
N ASP A 313 -13.40 11.15 10.81
CA ASP A 313 -12.26 10.23 10.99
C ASP A 313 -12.02 9.87 12.46
N THR A 314 -12.38 10.76 13.39
CA THR A 314 -12.28 10.51 14.84
C THR A 314 -13.54 9.87 15.42
N LYS A 315 -14.52 9.54 14.58
CA LYS A 315 -15.80 8.91 14.98
C LYS A 315 -16.55 9.73 16.04
N ILE A 316 -16.50 11.05 15.94
CA ILE A 316 -17.25 11.94 16.82
C ILE A 316 -18.64 12.15 16.22
N PRO A 317 -19.73 12.06 17.04
CA PRO A 317 -21.08 12.28 16.55
C PRO A 317 -21.20 13.67 15.97
N LEU A 318 -21.66 13.73 14.72
CA LEU A 318 -22.11 14.97 14.13
C LEU A 318 -23.51 15.26 14.68
N ASP A 319 -23.77 16.53 14.95
CA ASP A 319 -25.06 17.01 15.42
C ASP A 319 -25.43 18.33 14.74
N GLU A 320 -26.61 18.87 15.03
CA GLU A 320 -27.01 20.18 14.53
C GLU A 320 -26.10 21.32 15.03
N THR A 321 -25.45 21.15 16.18
CA THR A 321 -24.59 22.21 16.74
C THR A 321 -23.33 22.37 15.92
N ILE A 322 -22.74 21.26 15.46
CA ILE A 322 -21.60 21.21 14.54
C ILE A 322 -22.00 21.79 13.18
N ALA A 323 -23.19 21.44 12.65
CA ALA A 323 -23.68 22.00 11.38
C ALA A 323 -23.83 23.53 11.43
N LYS A 324 -24.48 24.05 12.48
CA LYS A 324 -24.65 25.50 12.71
C LYS A 324 -23.31 26.21 12.84
N LYS A 325 -22.36 25.59 13.54
CA LYS A 325 -21.05 26.18 13.78
C LYS A 325 -20.16 26.17 12.53
N LEU A 326 -20.28 25.15 11.69
CA LEU A 326 -19.63 25.07 10.40
C LEU A 326 -20.34 25.88 9.30
N GLN A 327 -21.52 26.48 9.57
CA GLN A 327 -22.30 27.27 8.60
C GLN A 327 -22.63 26.45 7.34
N ILE A 328 -23.13 25.22 7.54
CA ILE A 328 -23.58 24.34 6.46
C ILE A 328 -25.00 24.80 6.06
N ASP A 329 -25.07 25.82 5.20
CA ASP A 329 -26.32 26.51 4.86
C ASP A 329 -26.99 25.99 3.57
N SER A 330 -26.32 25.13 2.80
CA SER A 330 -26.81 24.60 1.53
C SER A 330 -27.03 23.09 1.57
N GLU A 331 -28.25 22.64 1.25
CA GLU A 331 -28.61 21.22 1.07
C GLU A 331 -27.94 20.58 -0.17
N GLU A 332 -27.26 21.38 -0.99
CA GLU A 332 -26.54 20.91 -2.17
C GLU A 332 -25.03 21.04 -2.00
N GLY A 333 -24.30 19.95 -2.23
CA GLY A 333 -22.84 19.93 -2.35
C GLY A 333 -22.12 18.95 -1.42
N ILE A 334 -20.80 18.84 -1.59
CA ILE A 334 -19.97 17.86 -0.88
C ILE A 334 -20.00 18.02 0.65
N LEU A 335 -20.17 19.24 1.15
CA LEU A 335 -20.24 19.52 2.58
C LEU A 335 -21.48 18.93 3.23
N TYR A 336 -22.63 19.08 2.57
CA TYR A 336 -23.89 18.52 3.05
C TYR A 336 -23.90 16.99 2.93
N ALA A 337 -23.41 16.45 1.80
CA ALA A 337 -23.25 15.01 1.63
C ALA A 337 -22.33 14.39 2.69
N LEU A 338 -21.21 15.05 3.03
CA LEU A 338 -20.32 14.62 4.12
C LEU A 338 -21.01 14.69 5.48
N TYR A 339 -21.78 15.75 5.73
CA TYR A 339 -22.50 15.91 6.98
C TYR A 339 -23.56 14.81 7.17
N LEU A 340 -24.39 14.55 6.16
CA LEU A 340 -25.37 13.46 6.18
C LEU A 340 -24.70 12.11 6.36
N ALA A 341 -23.64 11.83 5.61
CA ALA A 341 -22.93 10.56 5.73
C ALA A 341 -22.31 10.37 7.12
N GLY A 342 -21.84 11.45 7.76
CA GLY A 342 -21.28 11.42 9.10
C GLY A 342 -22.31 11.35 10.23
N LEU A 343 -23.54 11.86 10.02
CA LEU A 343 -24.65 11.70 10.97
C LEU A 343 -25.01 10.22 11.16
N GLU A 344 -25.12 9.48 10.06
CA GLU A 344 -25.47 8.05 10.05
C GLU A 344 -24.25 7.13 10.27
N ALA A 345 -23.07 7.71 10.57
CA ALA A 345 -21.81 6.95 10.66
C ALA A 345 -21.61 6.22 12.00
N LEU A 346 -22.37 6.53 13.04
CA LEU A 346 -22.17 5.93 14.38
C LEU A 346 -23.12 4.79 14.69
N ASP A 347 -24.33 4.84 14.17
CA ASP A 347 -25.33 3.80 14.35
C ASP A 347 -25.43 2.91 13.11
N THR A 348 -26.08 1.75 13.24
CA THR A 348 -26.55 1.02 12.05
C THR A 348 -27.57 1.91 11.34
N PRO A 349 -27.38 2.24 10.04
CA PRO A 349 -28.26 3.15 9.34
C PRO A 349 -29.69 2.62 9.36
N GLU A 350 -30.66 3.50 9.64
CA GLU A 350 -32.09 3.14 9.66
C GLU A 350 -32.55 2.67 8.27
N ASP A 351 -32.05 3.32 7.22
CA ASP A 351 -32.21 2.91 5.82
C ASP A 351 -30.83 2.66 5.20
N GLY A 352 -30.43 1.39 5.21
CA GLY A 352 -29.14 0.97 4.67
C GLY A 352 -28.97 1.25 3.18
N ASP A 353 -30.05 1.24 2.38
CA ASP A 353 -29.94 1.45 0.93
C ASP A 353 -29.78 2.93 0.60
N ALA A 354 -30.52 3.82 1.27
CA ALA A 354 -30.32 5.26 1.14
C ALA A 354 -28.91 5.69 1.58
N TYR A 355 -28.38 5.08 2.63
CA TYR A 355 -27.01 5.36 3.11
C TYR A 355 -25.95 4.93 2.09
N ILE A 356 -26.11 3.78 1.43
CA ILE A 356 -25.19 3.36 0.37
C ILE A 356 -25.19 4.36 -0.80
N GLU A 357 -26.35 4.87 -1.22
CA GLU A 357 -26.41 5.90 -2.27
C GLU A 357 -25.64 7.17 -1.90
N LEU A 358 -25.71 7.61 -0.63
CA LEU A 358 -24.91 8.73 -0.13
C LEU A 358 -23.41 8.45 -0.20
N LEU A 359 -22.98 7.25 0.19
CA LEU A 359 -21.56 6.85 0.11
C LEU A 359 -21.09 6.73 -1.34
N LEU A 360 -21.93 6.25 -2.25
CA LEU A 360 -21.64 6.18 -3.68
C LEU A 360 -21.50 7.59 -4.28
N ASP A 361 -22.37 8.53 -3.93
CA ASP A 361 -22.25 9.93 -4.35
C ASP A 361 -20.92 10.54 -3.85
N LEU A 362 -20.53 10.29 -2.60
CA LEU A 362 -19.24 10.75 -2.06
C LEU A 362 -18.03 10.17 -2.79
N ALA A 363 -18.09 8.89 -3.17
CA ALA A 363 -17.03 8.22 -3.92
C ALA A 363 -16.95 8.75 -5.37
N ASN A 364 -18.10 8.91 -6.03
CA ASN A 364 -18.20 9.37 -7.42
C ASN A 364 -17.79 10.85 -7.60
N ARG A 365 -17.93 11.68 -6.57
CA ARG A 365 -17.40 13.07 -6.56
C ARG A 365 -15.86 13.14 -6.67
N GLY A 366 -15.14 12.03 -6.47
CA GLY A 366 -13.72 11.90 -6.79
C GLY A 366 -12.74 12.64 -5.85
N HIS A 367 -13.19 13.06 -4.67
CA HIS A 367 -12.32 13.68 -3.68
C HIS A 367 -11.65 12.61 -2.80
N SER A 368 -10.31 12.53 -2.86
CA SER A 368 -9.56 11.37 -2.33
C SER A 368 -9.87 11.00 -0.89
N HIS A 369 -10.00 11.99 0.00
CA HIS A 369 -10.25 11.73 1.43
C HIS A 369 -11.70 11.29 1.69
N SER A 370 -12.69 11.79 0.92
CA SER A 370 -14.08 11.34 1.10
C SER A 370 -14.27 9.94 0.55
N THR A 371 -13.61 9.62 -0.57
CA THR A 371 -13.56 8.26 -1.10
C THR A 371 -12.90 7.31 -0.11
N GLU A 372 -11.71 7.63 0.43
CA GLU A 372 -11.04 6.78 1.42
C GLU A 372 -11.91 6.56 2.67
N TRP A 373 -12.54 7.63 3.18
CA TRP A 373 -13.46 7.52 4.32
C TRP A 373 -14.67 6.62 4.01
N ALA A 374 -15.30 6.76 2.84
CA ALA A 374 -16.43 5.91 2.44
C ALA A 374 -16.03 4.43 2.42
N PHE A 375 -14.87 4.09 1.83
CA PHE A 375 -14.36 2.72 1.84
C PHE A 375 -14.10 2.18 3.26
N GLN A 376 -13.60 3.01 4.17
CA GLN A 376 -13.40 2.61 5.57
C GLN A 376 -14.74 2.39 6.30
N ARG A 377 -15.74 3.23 6.05
CA ARG A 377 -17.07 3.08 6.65
C ARG A 377 -17.76 1.81 6.17
N VAL A 378 -17.70 1.51 4.88
CA VAL A 378 -18.36 0.33 4.29
C VAL A 378 -17.87 -0.98 4.91
N LYS A 379 -16.60 -1.06 5.32
CA LYS A 379 -16.06 -2.25 6.03
C LYS A 379 -16.74 -2.57 7.36
N THR A 380 -17.43 -1.59 7.95
CA THR A 380 -18.17 -1.76 9.22
C THR A 380 -19.66 -2.07 9.02
N LEU A 381 -20.15 -2.02 7.78
CA LEU A 381 -21.55 -2.30 7.44
C LEU A 381 -21.79 -3.81 7.23
N PRO A 382 -23.05 -4.28 7.27
CA PRO A 382 -23.41 -5.63 6.86
C PRO A 382 -22.90 -5.99 5.46
N SER A 383 -22.55 -7.27 5.27
CA SER A 383 -21.97 -7.79 4.02
C SER A 383 -22.79 -7.47 2.78
N ASP A 384 -24.12 -7.48 2.90
CA ASP A 384 -25.04 -7.25 1.77
C ASP A 384 -24.96 -5.80 1.26
N LEU A 385 -24.89 -4.83 2.17
CA LEU A 385 -24.73 -3.41 1.83
C LEU A 385 -23.32 -3.13 1.28
N ALA A 386 -22.30 -3.75 1.89
CA ALA A 386 -20.93 -3.64 1.41
C ALA A 386 -20.79 -4.20 -0.01
N GLN A 387 -21.42 -5.34 -0.29
CA GLN A 387 -21.46 -5.92 -1.63
C GLN A 387 -22.11 -4.96 -2.64
N LYS A 388 -23.25 -4.35 -2.31
CA LYS A 388 -23.91 -3.36 -3.19
C LYS A 388 -22.97 -2.19 -3.52
N PHE A 389 -22.35 -1.60 -2.50
CA PHE A 389 -21.41 -0.49 -2.67
C PHE A 389 -20.22 -0.85 -3.58
N TYR A 390 -19.56 -1.97 -3.31
CA TYR A 390 -18.39 -2.39 -4.09
C TYR A 390 -18.76 -2.77 -5.53
N THR A 391 -19.92 -3.39 -5.74
CA THR A 391 -20.41 -3.75 -7.09
C THR A 391 -20.64 -2.51 -7.94
N SER A 392 -21.32 -1.48 -7.39
CA SER A 392 -21.61 -0.24 -8.11
C SER A 392 -20.35 0.56 -8.48
N LEU A 393 -19.30 0.53 -7.63
CA LEU A 393 -18.04 1.22 -7.94
C LEU A 393 -17.09 0.39 -8.83
N ALA A 394 -17.22 -0.93 -8.82
CA ALA A 394 -16.40 -1.79 -9.67
C ALA A 394 -16.76 -1.66 -11.16
N ILE A 395 -18.01 -1.37 -11.49
CA ILE A 395 -18.49 -1.22 -12.88
C ILE A 395 -18.27 0.22 -13.36
N LEU A 396 -17.51 0.39 -14.44
CA LEU A 396 -17.36 1.69 -15.10
C LEU A 396 -18.56 1.98 -16.00
N PRO A 397 -19.07 3.23 -16.06
CA PRO A 397 -20.10 3.62 -17.01
C PRO A 397 -19.60 3.49 -18.46
N GLU A 398 -20.48 3.06 -19.36
CA GLU A 398 -20.17 2.82 -20.78
C GLU A 398 -19.61 4.07 -21.49
N ASP A 399 -20.02 5.28 -21.06
CA ASP A 399 -19.64 6.56 -21.67
C ASP A 399 -18.27 7.11 -21.23
N GLU A 400 -17.65 6.59 -20.16
CA GLU A 400 -16.41 7.12 -19.58
C GLU A 400 -15.15 6.31 -19.93
N SER A 401 -15.19 5.57 -21.02
CA SER A 401 -14.07 4.71 -21.42
C SER A 401 -12.78 5.53 -21.65
N THR A 402 -11.74 5.16 -20.88
CA THR A 402 -10.29 5.41 -21.06
C THR A 402 -9.58 6.57 -20.35
N MET A 403 -10.22 7.59 -19.75
CA MET A 403 -9.47 8.82 -19.38
C MET A 403 -9.43 9.23 -17.89
N ASN A 404 -10.18 8.62 -16.98
CA ASN A 404 -10.12 8.98 -15.55
C ASN A 404 -9.33 7.97 -14.72
N SER A 405 -8.01 8.15 -14.65
CA SER A 405 -7.10 7.24 -13.90
C SER A 405 -7.53 7.04 -12.44
N LYS A 406 -8.04 8.09 -11.78
CA LYS A 406 -8.53 8.00 -10.40
C LYS A 406 -9.75 7.09 -10.28
N ARG A 407 -10.64 7.10 -11.28
CA ARG A 407 -11.82 6.23 -11.28
C ARG A 407 -11.43 4.78 -11.51
N ASN A 408 -10.46 4.52 -12.38
CA ASN A 408 -9.88 3.18 -12.57
C ASN A 408 -9.30 2.64 -11.26
N ASP A 409 -8.54 3.47 -10.53
CA ASP A 409 -7.98 3.09 -9.22
C ASP A 409 -9.10 2.73 -8.21
N VAL A 410 -10.16 3.53 -8.16
CA VAL A 410 -11.33 3.27 -7.30
C VAL A 410 -12.04 1.97 -7.69
N ALA A 411 -12.21 1.71 -8.99
CA ALA A 411 -12.86 0.49 -9.48
C ALA A 411 -12.05 -0.77 -9.12
N VAL A 412 -10.72 -0.71 -9.28
CA VAL A 412 -9.80 -1.79 -8.89
C VAL A 412 -9.89 -2.05 -7.39
N VAL A 413 -9.84 -1.01 -6.55
CA VAL A 413 -9.94 -1.17 -5.09
C VAL A 413 -11.33 -1.68 -4.67
N ALA A 414 -12.42 -1.20 -5.29
CA ALA A 414 -13.76 -1.71 -5.06
C ALA A 414 -13.86 -3.19 -5.38
N PHE A 415 -13.33 -3.62 -6.53
CA PHE A 415 -13.36 -5.02 -6.92
C PHE A 415 -12.48 -5.90 -6.02
N GLN A 416 -11.33 -5.40 -5.55
CA GLN A 416 -10.50 -6.12 -4.56
C GLN A 416 -11.25 -6.38 -3.25
N GLU A 417 -11.97 -5.39 -2.73
CA GLU A 417 -12.76 -5.54 -1.50
C GLU A 417 -14.00 -6.41 -1.75
N LEU A 418 -14.58 -6.38 -2.96
CA LEU A 418 -15.65 -7.29 -3.36
C LEU A 418 -15.19 -8.75 -3.34
N ILE A 419 -14.00 -9.05 -3.87
CA ILE A 419 -13.43 -10.41 -3.84
C ILE A 419 -13.31 -10.94 -2.41
N LYS A 420 -12.93 -10.07 -1.45
CA LYS A 420 -12.82 -10.45 -0.02
C LYS A 420 -14.18 -10.67 0.63
N THR A 421 -15.19 -9.90 0.22
CA THR A 421 -16.52 -9.91 0.83
C THR A 421 -17.40 -11.03 0.25
N ASN A 422 -17.46 -11.16 -1.08
CA ASN A 422 -18.23 -12.17 -1.79
C ASN A 422 -17.51 -12.60 -3.09
N PRO A 423 -16.68 -13.66 -3.05
CA PRO A 423 -15.92 -14.09 -4.22
C PRO A 423 -16.79 -14.68 -5.34
N GLU A 424 -17.93 -15.30 -5.00
CA GLU A 424 -18.86 -15.86 -6.01
C GLU A 424 -19.54 -14.75 -6.82
N HIS A 425 -19.93 -13.66 -6.15
CA HIS A 425 -20.49 -12.50 -6.82
C HIS A 425 -19.45 -11.79 -7.70
N ALA A 426 -18.21 -11.62 -7.19
CA ALA A 426 -17.11 -11.05 -7.98
C ALA A 426 -16.84 -11.87 -9.26
N TRP A 427 -16.88 -13.20 -9.15
CA TRP A 427 -16.74 -14.10 -10.29
C TRP A 427 -17.87 -13.94 -11.31
N THR A 428 -19.13 -13.96 -10.83
CA THR A 428 -20.32 -13.77 -11.68
C THR A 428 -20.26 -12.44 -12.42
N LEU A 429 -19.81 -11.38 -11.75
CA LEU A 429 -19.65 -10.07 -12.35
C LEU A 429 -18.59 -10.09 -13.46
N LEU A 430 -17.41 -10.67 -13.22
CA LEU A 430 -16.37 -10.79 -14.25
C LEU A 430 -16.86 -11.57 -15.48
N HIS A 431 -17.65 -12.62 -15.28
CA HIS A 431 -18.17 -13.44 -16.37
C HIS A 431 -19.25 -12.74 -17.21
N SER A 432 -19.88 -11.70 -16.65
CA SER A 432 -20.91 -10.89 -17.33
C SER A 432 -20.34 -9.75 -18.18
N VAL A 433 -19.06 -9.42 -18.00
CA VAL A 433 -18.39 -8.33 -18.71
C VAL A 433 -17.95 -8.78 -20.10
N GLU A 434 -17.97 -7.85 -21.06
CA GLU A 434 -17.50 -8.11 -22.43
C GLU A 434 -16.03 -8.56 -22.45
N ASP A 435 -15.77 -9.65 -23.18
CA ASP A 435 -14.43 -10.19 -23.41
C ASP A 435 -13.53 -9.12 -24.07
N ASP A 436 -12.25 -9.07 -23.69
CA ASP A 436 -11.25 -8.10 -24.17
C ASP A 436 -11.55 -6.61 -23.85
N SER A 437 -12.53 -6.32 -22.99
CA SER A 437 -12.83 -4.94 -22.57
C SER A 437 -11.85 -4.39 -21.54
N HIS A 438 -11.73 -3.05 -21.48
CA HIS A 438 -10.96 -2.35 -20.42
C HIS A 438 -11.48 -2.67 -19.02
N GLN A 439 -12.80 -2.87 -18.88
CA GLN A 439 -13.44 -3.30 -17.65
C GLN A 439 -12.93 -4.69 -17.21
N GLN A 440 -12.87 -5.65 -18.15
CA GLN A 440 -12.32 -6.98 -17.89
C GLN A 440 -10.85 -6.89 -17.46
N GLU A 441 -10.06 -6.04 -18.12
CA GLU A 441 -8.65 -5.80 -17.76
C GLU A 441 -8.49 -5.34 -16.30
N LEU A 442 -9.25 -4.33 -15.87
CA LEU A 442 -9.17 -3.81 -14.50
C LEU A 442 -9.60 -4.85 -13.45
N MET A 443 -10.64 -5.63 -13.74
CA MET A 443 -11.11 -6.68 -12.84
C MET A 443 -10.11 -7.83 -12.74
N LEU A 444 -9.49 -8.23 -13.85
CA LEU A 444 -8.42 -9.23 -13.87
C LEU A 444 -7.16 -8.74 -13.14
N LEU A 445 -6.80 -7.46 -13.28
CA LEU A 445 -5.72 -6.85 -12.52
C LEU A 445 -5.98 -6.90 -11.01
N ALA A 446 -7.21 -6.57 -10.59
CA ALA A 446 -7.63 -6.67 -9.19
C ALA A 446 -7.62 -8.12 -8.69
N MET A 447 -8.03 -9.11 -9.50
CA MET A 447 -7.89 -10.54 -9.14
C MET A 447 -6.44 -10.97 -8.99
N LEU A 448 -5.55 -10.55 -9.90
CA LEU A 448 -4.12 -10.88 -9.83
C LEU A 448 -3.44 -10.31 -8.58
N GLN A 449 -4.01 -9.27 -7.98
CA GLN A 449 -3.56 -8.64 -6.73
C GLN A 449 -4.17 -9.28 -5.48
N ASN A 450 -5.16 -10.17 -5.61
CA ASN A 450 -5.75 -10.91 -4.50
C ASN A 450 -5.22 -12.35 -4.50
N TYR A 451 -4.73 -12.84 -3.36
CA TYR A 451 -3.92 -14.07 -3.30
C TYR A 451 -4.60 -15.14 -2.46
N GLY A 452 -4.49 -16.41 -2.89
CA GLY A 452 -4.90 -17.56 -2.09
C GLY A 452 -6.40 -17.85 -2.08
N ASN A 453 -7.18 -17.24 -2.98
CA ASN A 453 -8.58 -17.61 -3.18
C ASN A 453 -8.67 -18.76 -4.20
N ALA A 454 -8.64 -19.99 -3.68
CA ALA A 454 -8.67 -21.21 -4.49
C ALA A 454 -9.88 -21.31 -5.42
N LEU A 455 -11.01 -20.69 -5.07
CA LEU A 455 -12.19 -20.64 -5.92
C LEU A 455 -11.90 -19.83 -7.20
N LEU A 456 -11.35 -18.62 -7.05
CA LEU A 456 -11.06 -17.75 -8.19
C LEU A 456 -9.94 -18.31 -9.08
N GLU A 457 -8.91 -18.91 -8.48
CA GLU A 457 -7.80 -19.49 -9.23
C GLU A 457 -8.22 -20.73 -10.03
N LYS A 458 -9.20 -21.49 -9.54
CA LYS A 458 -9.80 -22.63 -10.25
C LYS A 458 -10.70 -22.16 -11.40
N GLU A 459 -11.60 -21.23 -11.10
CA GLU A 459 -12.59 -20.72 -12.05
C GLU A 459 -11.93 -19.90 -13.17
N ALA A 460 -10.76 -19.30 -12.94
CA ALA A 460 -10.00 -18.56 -13.96
C ALA A 460 -9.73 -19.36 -15.26
N SER A 461 -9.71 -20.70 -15.19
CA SER A 461 -9.59 -21.56 -16.37
C SER A 461 -10.80 -21.52 -17.30
N ALA A 462 -11.97 -21.13 -16.79
CA ALA A 462 -13.22 -21.00 -17.54
C ALA A 462 -13.36 -19.66 -18.28
N ILE A 463 -12.44 -18.71 -18.06
CA ILE A 463 -12.43 -17.44 -18.81
C ILE A 463 -12.11 -17.73 -20.26
N ARG A 464 -12.99 -17.27 -21.16
CA ARG A 464 -12.78 -17.39 -22.59
C ARG A 464 -11.57 -16.55 -22.99
N ARG A 465 -10.66 -17.16 -23.76
CA ARG A 465 -9.48 -16.48 -24.29
C ARG A 465 -9.57 -16.43 -25.81
N ILE A 466 -9.52 -15.23 -26.39
CA ILE A 466 -9.77 -15.02 -27.82
C ILE A 466 -8.44 -14.91 -28.60
N GLY A 467 -7.33 -14.58 -27.93
CA GLY A 467 -5.99 -14.53 -28.50
C GLY A 467 -4.85 -14.31 -27.48
N VAL A 468 -4.08 -13.24 -27.70
CA VAL A 468 -2.92 -12.81 -26.88
C VAL A 468 -3.11 -11.38 -26.34
N SER A 469 -4.37 -10.98 -26.14
CA SER A 469 -4.68 -9.68 -25.57
C SER A 469 -4.12 -9.54 -24.14
N ARG A 470 -4.08 -8.31 -23.62
CA ARG A 470 -3.69 -8.07 -22.23
C ARG A 470 -4.62 -8.77 -21.24
N PRO A 471 -5.95 -8.69 -21.38
CA PRO A 471 -6.90 -9.53 -20.62
C PRO A 471 -6.63 -11.03 -20.73
N ASP A 472 -6.41 -11.57 -21.93
CA ASP A 472 -6.13 -13.00 -22.14
C ASP A 472 -4.89 -13.46 -21.38
N ALA A 473 -3.82 -12.67 -21.44
CA ALA A 473 -2.56 -12.97 -20.75
C ALA A 473 -2.71 -12.89 -19.22
N MET A 474 -3.53 -11.97 -18.70
CA MET A 474 -3.87 -11.90 -17.28
C MET A 474 -4.73 -13.09 -16.82
N ALA A 475 -5.73 -13.48 -17.62
CA ALA A 475 -6.56 -14.65 -17.35
C ALA A 475 -5.74 -15.95 -17.37
N LEU A 476 -4.83 -16.10 -18.35
CA LEU A 476 -3.88 -17.21 -18.40
C LEU A 476 -2.96 -17.23 -17.18
N LEU A 477 -2.48 -16.07 -16.73
CA LEU A 477 -1.63 -15.98 -15.54
C LEU A 477 -2.38 -16.40 -14.27
N LEU A 478 -3.66 -16.01 -14.13
CA LEU A 478 -4.51 -16.46 -13.02
C LEU A 478 -4.72 -17.99 -13.07
N ALA A 479 -5.07 -18.54 -14.23
CA ALA A 479 -5.23 -19.98 -14.40
C ALA A 479 -3.91 -20.74 -14.10
N ALA A 480 -2.77 -20.16 -14.49
CA ALA A 480 -1.44 -20.70 -14.21
C ALA A 480 -1.03 -20.65 -12.73
N ARG A 481 -1.75 -19.93 -11.86
CA ARG A 481 -1.55 -20.00 -10.41
C ARG A 481 -2.27 -21.20 -9.77
N GLY A 482 -3.52 -21.45 -10.18
CA GLY A 482 -4.38 -22.47 -9.54
C GLY A 482 -4.40 -23.85 -10.17
N THR A 483 -4.30 -23.95 -11.50
CA THR A 483 -4.52 -25.22 -12.21
C THR A 483 -3.21 -25.95 -12.53
N GLU A 484 -3.06 -27.17 -12.03
CA GLU A 484 -2.05 -28.14 -12.47
C GLU A 484 -2.74 -29.43 -12.92
N PRO A 485 -2.53 -29.93 -14.16
CA PRO A 485 -1.69 -29.38 -15.25
C PRO A 485 -2.43 -28.38 -16.17
N LEU A 486 -1.70 -27.41 -16.73
CA LEU A 486 -2.15 -26.61 -17.88
C LEU A 486 -2.03 -27.42 -19.17
N ASN A 487 -2.94 -27.19 -20.13
CA ASN A 487 -2.84 -27.81 -21.46
C ASN A 487 -1.60 -27.30 -22.24
N GLU A 488 -1.17 -28.01 -23.28
CA GLU A 488 0.04 -27.66 -24.04
C GLU A 488 -0.04 -26.28 -24.72
N SER A 489 -1.22 -25.86 -25.16
CA SER A 489 -1.42 -24.54 -25.78
C SER A 489 -1.21 -23.41 -24.77
N ASP A 490 -1.75 -23.56 -23.56
CA ASP A 490 -1.65 -22.58 -22.48
C ASP A 490 -0.21 -22.51 -21.95
N GLN A 491 0.50 -23.63 -21.91
CA GLN A 491 1.93 -23.64 -21.57
C GLN A 491 2.76 -22.85 -22.60
N ARG A 492 2.48 -23.01 -23.90
CA ARG A 492 3.16 -22.22 -24.95
C ARG A 492 2.84 -20.73 -24.85
N LEU A 493 1.57 -20.39 -24.65
CA LEU A 493 1.15 -19.00 -24.47
C LEU A 493 1.79 -18.38 -23.21
N LEU A 494 1.91 -19.14 -22.12
CA LEU A 494 2.56 -18.67 -20.90
C LEU A 494 4.05 -18.40 -21.13
N GLY A 495 4.73 -19.26 -21.91
CA GLY A 495 6.10 -19.02 -22.36
C GLY A 495 6.24 -17.75 -23.20
N LEU A 496 5.27 -17.47 -24.07
CA LEU A 496 5.23 -16.24 -24.86
C LEU A 496 5.02 -14.99 -23.98
N VAL A 497 4.15 -15.07 -22.97
CA VAL A 497 3.95 -13.99 -21.98
C VAL A 497 5.23 -13.77 -21.16
N ALA A 498 5.90 -14.85 -20.72
CA ALA A 498 7.19 -14.78 -20.02
C ALA A 498 8.31 -14.13 -20.86
N ALA A 499 8.24 -14.28 -22.19
CA ALA A 499 9.13 -13.64 -23.15
C ALA A 499 8.69 -12.21 -23.54
N SER A 500 7.79 -11.59 -22.77
CA SER A 500 7.25 -10.23 -22.99
C SER A 500 6.37 -10.08 -24.25
N GLY A 501 5.74 -11.16 -24.73
CA GLY A 501 4.90 -11.14 -25.94
C GLY A 501 3.53 -10.46 -25.79
N ALA A 502 3.05 -10.22 -24.56
CA ALA A 502 1.70 -9.68 -24.30
C ALA A 502 1.66 -8.32 -23.58
N SER A 503 2.82 -7.68 -23.34
CA SER A 503 2.96 -6.35 -22.71
C SER A 503 2.09 -6.12 -21.46
N ILE A 504 2.01 -7.12 -20.56
CA ILE A 504 1.21 -7.04 -19.33
C ILE A 504 1.93 -6.31 -18.18
N GLY A 505 3.18 -5.90 -18.40
CA GLY A 505 4.02 -5.21 -17.42
C GLY A 505 5.01 -6.17 -16.76
N SER A 506 6.19 -5.63 -16.42
CA SER A 506 7.33 -6.41 -15.95
C SER A 506 7.06 -7.30 -14.72
N PRO A 507 6.30 -6.85 -13.70
CA PRO A 507 6.00 -7.69 -12.54
C PRO A 507 5.19 -8.95 -12.89
N LEU A 508 4.18 -8.82 -13.76
CA LEU A 508 3.35 -9.95 -14.19
C LEU A 508 4.09 -10.86 -15.16
N GLU A 509 4.93 -10.31 -16.04
CA GLU A 509 5.83 -11.11 -16.89
C GLU A 509 6.85 -11.91 -16.06
N THR A 510 7.32 -11.34 -14.93
CA THR A 510 8.22 -12.05 -14.00
C THR A 510 7.51 -13.23 -13.33
N GLN A 511 6.25 -13.06 -12.93
CA GLN A 511 5.43 -14.16 -12.43
C GLN A 511 5.22 -15.25 -13.51
N ALA A 512 4.90 -14.84 -14.74
CA ALA A 512 4.75 -15.76 -15.86
C ALA A 512 6.03 -16.56 -16.13
N ALA A 513 7.19 -15.91 -16.08
CA ALA A 513 8.50 -16.56 -16.25
C ALA A 513 8.77 -17.61 -15.16
N TRP A 514 8.46 -17.30 -13.90
CA TRP A 514 8.57 -18.27 -12.81
C TRP A 514 7.64 -19.47 -13.01
N LEU A 515 6.35 -19.23 -13.24
CA LEU A 515 5.34 -20.28 -13.39
C LEU A 515 5.62 -21.17 -14.61
N TYR A 516 6.09 -20.59 -15.72
CA TYR A 516 6.51 -21.33 -16.90
C TYR A 516 7.69 -22.28 -16.60
N LEU A 517 8.78 -21.76 -16.02
CA LEU A 517 9.98 -22.55 -15.72
C LEU A 517 9.72 -23.66 -14.69
N ARG A 518 8.91 -23.38 -13.68
CA ARG A 518 8.47 -24.40 -12.70
C ARG A 518 7.77 -25.56 -13.40
N ARG A 519 6.85 -25.25 -14.33
CA ARG A 519 6.08 -26.26 -15.10
C ARG A 519 6.95 -27.06 -16.08
N MET A 520 8.03 -26.46 -16.59
CA MET A 520 9.04 -27.15 -17.38
C MET A 520 9.99 -28.03 -16.54
N GLY A 521 9.81 -28.10 -15.22
CA GLY A 521 10.70 -28.84 -14.31
C GLY A 521 12.06 -28.17 -14.12
N MET A 522 12.20 -26.90 -14.49
CA MET A 522 13.45 -26.14 -14.47
C MET A 522 13.60 -25.29 -13.19
N THR A 523 12.94 -25.66 -12.10
CA THR A 523 12.89 -24.90 -10.84
C THR A 523 14.29 -24.59 -10.30
N GLU A 524 15.22 -25.54 -10.31
CA GLU A 524 16.59 -25.31 -9.83
C GLU A 524 17.33 -24.27 -10.69
N GLN A 525 17.14 -24.32 -12.01
CA GLN A 525 17.75 -23.36 -12.93
C GLN A 525 17.12 -21.98 -12.78
N ALA A 526 15.80 -21.91 -12.55
CA ALA A 526 15.09 -20.68 -12.26
C ALA A 526 15.56 -20.03 -10.95
N LEU A 527 15.72 -20.83 -9.89
CA LEU A 527 16.27 -20.37 -8.60
C LEU A 527 17.72 -19.89 -8.74
N ALA A 528 18.54 -20.61 -9.50
CA ALA A 528 19.91 -20.19 -9.79
C ALA A 528 19.92 -18.84 -10.52
N ALA A 529 19.16 -18.72 -11.61
CA ALA A 529 19.04 -17.51 -12.42
C ALA A 529 18.58 -16.31 -11.60
N ALA A 530 17.50 -16.46 -10.83
CA ALA A 530 16.91 -15.41 -10.00
C ALA A 530 17.84 -14.94 -8.86
N THR A 531 18.82 -15.76 -8.46
CA THR A 531 19.73 -15.46 -7.35
C THR A 531 21.18 -15.20 -7.78
N THR A 532 21.45 -15.10 -9.09
CA THR A 532 22.78 -14.75 -9.60
C THR A 532 23.08 -13.27 -9.36
N THR A 533 23.82 -12.97 -8.30
CA THR A 533 24.48 -11.68 -8.12
C THR A 533 25.66 -11.61 -9.09
N SER A 534 25.61 -10.73 -10.09
CA SER A 534 26.83 -10.39 -10.84
C SER A 534 27.81 -9.63 -9.92
N PRO A 535 29.13 -9.82 -10.12
CA PRO A 535 30.19 -9.29 -9.25
C PRO A 535 30.19 -7.77 -9.10
#